data_AF-A0A1F5KAS1-F1
#
_entry.id   AF-A0A1F5KAS1-F1
#
_cell.length_a   1.000
_cell.length_b   1.000
_cell.length_c   1.000
_cell.angle_alpha   90.00
_cell.angle_beta   90.00
_cell.angle_gamma   90.00
#
_symmetry.space_group_name_H-M   'P 1'
#
loop_
_entity.id
_entity.type
_entity.pdbx_description
1 polymer ?
#
loop_
_entity_poly.entity_id
_entity_poly.type
_entity_poly.pdbx_seq_one_letter_code
_entity_poly.pdbx_strand_id
1 'polypeptide(L)'
;MPKVTGVFDRFENLEKIPAENIAKWLSMHPDSAAIENYIANRVIYSQTVPVTLNDQNIDFAILREALRAAPIYFKQNQKKIFIPADFLQITPDIKKLVNIVIDAFEPKGLITFVLTARTKDEILGSLVTVNCKKEDMLYFELEGKNFKIKPGNLTILPCPKDHCHVNFKSQGSTIFGKTELVFEIPGGKIGLIVDGRLS
;
A
#
# COMPACT_ATOMS: atom_id res chain seq x y z
N MET A 1 -5.70 -27.18 -13.42
CA MET A 1 -5.81 -26.57 -12.07
C MET A 1 -5.14 -25.21 -12.14
N PRO A 2 -5.74 -24.11 -11.63
CA PRO A 2 -5.06 -22.83 -11.55
C PRO A 2 -3.83 -22.98 -10.64
N LYS A 3 -2.67 -22.58 -11.15
CA LYS A 3 -1.41 -22.58 -10.41
C LYS A 3 -1.53 -21.49 -9.34
N VAL A 4 -1.45 -21.86 -8.06
CA VAL A 4 -1.49 -20.89 -6.96
C VAL A 4 -0.15 -20.16 -6.99
N THR A 5 -0.13 -18.91 -7.45
CA THR A 5 1.12 -18.14 -7.51
C THR A 5 1.35 -17.40 -6.21
N GLY A 6 2.40 -17.80 -5.49
CA GLY A 6 2.86 -17.12 -4.27
C GLY A 6 3.77 -15.93 -4.58
N VAL A 7 4.19 -15.20 -3.54
CA VAL A 7 5.20 -14.10 -3.65
C VAL A 7 6.46 -14.60 -4.36
N PHE A 8 6.88 -15.83 -4.05
CA PHE A 8 8.10 -16.46 -4.57
C PHE A 8 8.05 -16.85 -6.05
N ASP A 9 6.87 -16.92 -6.66
CA ASP A 9 6.76 -17.15 -8.11
C ASP A 9 6.88 -15.84 -8.92
N ARG A 10 6.87 -14.67 -8.25
CA ARG A 10 6.77 -13.35 -8.88
C ARG A 10 8.02 -12.50 -8.79
N PHE A 11 8.81 -12.72 -7.76
CA PHE A 11 10.01 -11.95 -7.51
C PHE A 11 11.20 -12.90 -7.54
N GLU A 12 12.19 -12.56 -8.34
CA GLU A 12 13.46 -13.28 -8.37
C GLU A 12 14.36 -12.77 -7.25
N ASN A 13 15.26 -13.63 -6.77
CA ASN A 13 16.28 -13.29 -5.78
C ASN A 13 15.74 -12.87 -4.40
N LEU A 14 14.59 -13.38 -3.97
CA LEU A 14 14.02 -13.09 -2.65
C LEU A 14 14.94 -13.53 -1.51
N GLU A 15 15.77 -14.56 -1.74
CA GLU A 15 16.81 -15.02 -0.81
C GLU A 15 17.91 -13.98 -0.55
N LYS A 16 18.02 -12.93 -1.37
CA LYS A 16 18.97 -11.83 -1.17
C LYS A 16 18.41 -10.74 -0.26
N ILE A 17 17.13 -10.79 0.12
CA ILE A 17 16.54 -9.83 1.05
C ILE A 17 17.03 -10.18 2.47
N PRO A 18 17.72 -9.26 3.18
CA PRO A 18 18.19 -9.51 4.54
C PRO A 18 17.01 -9.81 5.48
N ALA A 19 17.13 -10.86 6.29
CA ALA A 19 16.11 -11.24 7.27
C ALA A 19 15.75 -10.10 8.24
N GLU A 20 16.72 -9.28 8.60
CA GLU A 20 16.56 -8.09 9.44
C GLU A 20 15.58 -7.07 8.85
N ASN A 21 15.53 -6.93 7.53
CA ASN A 21 14.58 -6.02 6.88
C ASN A 21 13.15 -6.55 6.94
N ILE A 22 12.99 -7.87 6.86
CA ILE A 22 11.70 -8.54 7.01
C ILE A 22 11.24 -8.49 8.46
N ALA A 23 12.15 -8.70 9.42
CA ALA A 23 11.87 -8.68 10.85
C ALA A 23 11.25 -7.36 11.34
N LYS A 24 11.66 -6.22 10.75
CA LYS A 24 11.13 -4.87 11.08
C LYS A 24 9.62 -4.75 10.90
N TRP A 25 9.01 -5.57 10.05
CA TRP A 25 7.57 -5.57 9.80
C TRP A 25 6.79 -6.50 10.72
N LEU A 26 7.46 -7.30 11.53
CA LEU A 26 6.86 -8.36 12.33
C LEU A 26 6.83 -7.97 13.81
N SER A 27 5.64 -7.98 14.41
CA SER A 27 5.42 -7.56 15.80
C SER A 27 6.22 -8.41 16.81
N MET A 28 6.43 -9.69 16.49
CA MET A 28 7.08 -10.66 17.39
C MET A 28 8.59 -10.73 17.23
N HIS A 29 9.22 -9.87 16.41
CA HIS A 29 10.67 -9.83 16.17
C HIS A 29 11.32 -11.22 16.14
N PRO A 30 10.88 -12.10 15.22
CA PRO A 30 11.41 -13.45 15.16
C PRO A 30 12.92 -13.42 14.88
N ASP A 31 13.63 -14.42 15.41
CA ASP A 31 15.05 -14.57 15.16
C ASP A 31 15.36 -14.64 13.65
N SER A 32 16.45 -14.00 13.23
CA SER A 32 16.86 -13.93 11.82
C SER A 32 16.97 -15.32 11.20
N ALA A 33 17.51 -16.29 11.94
CA ALA A 33 17.60 -17.68 11.50
C ALA A 33 16.23 -18.31 11.18
N ALA A 34 15.18 -17.94 11.90
CA ALA A 34 13.83 -18.45 11.64
C ALA A 34 13.27 -17.88 10.31
N ILE A 35 13.52 -16.60 10.03
CA ILE A 35 13.13 -15.97 8.77
C ILE A 35 13.92 -16.56 7.60
N GLU A 36 15.23 -16.74 7.73
CA GLU A 36 16.07 -17.34 6.70
C GLU A 36 15.64 -18.77 6.36
N ASN A 37 15.39 -19.58 7.39
CA ASN A 37 14.87 -20.94 7.20
C ASN A 37 13.49 -20.93 6.52
N TYR A 38 12.62 -19.98 6.88
CA TYR A 38 11.32 -19.82 6.24
C TYR A 38 11.48 -19.49 4.75
N ILE A 39 12.32 -18.50 4.41
CA ILE A 39 12.60 -18.11 3.01
C ILE A 39 13.19 -19.29 2.23
N ALA A 40 14.19 -19.98 2.78
CA ALA A 40 14.84 -21.12 2.14
C ALA A 40 13.82 -22.22 1.80
N ASN A 41 12.94 -22.56 2.76
CA ASN A 41 11.87 -23.53 2.53
C ASN A 41 10.87 -23.05 1.46
N ARG A 42 10.51 -21.76 1.46
CA ARG A 42 9.58 -21.19 0.48
C ARG A 42 10.18 -21.08 -0.93
N VAL A 43 11.49 -20.87 -1.06
CA VAL A 43 12.20 -20.92 -2.35
C VAL A 43 12.16 -22.34 -2.93
N ILE A 44 12.41 -23.36 -2.09
CA ILE A 44 12.35 -24.76 -2.52
C ILE A 44 10.91 -25.18 -2.87
N TYR A 45 9.93 -24.71 -2.10
CA TYR A 45 8.52 -25.06 -2.25
C TYR A 45 7.64 -23.83 -2.51
N SER A 46 7.85 -23.16 -3.65
CA SER A 46 7.20 -21.86 -3.98
C SER A 46 5.67 -21.89 -4.01
N GLN A 47 5.08 -23.07 -4.24
CA GLN A 47 3.63 -23.28 -4.30
C GLN A 47 2.97 -23.44 -2.92
N THR A 48 3.75 -23.46 -1.83
CA THR A 48 3.19 -23.56 -0.48
C THR A 48 2.47 -22.27 -0.10
N VAL A 49 1.29 -22.44 0.52
CA VAL A 49 0.44 -21.34 0.99
C VAL A 49 0.63 -21.19 2.49
N PRO A 50 0.72 -19.96 3.03
CA PRO A 50 0.80 -19.76 4.48
C PRO A 50 -0.44 -20.33 5.16
N VAL A 51 -0.21 -21.21 6.14
CA VAL A 51 -1.30 -21.87 6.89
C VAL A 51 -1.61 -21.12 8.18
N THR A 52 -0.60 -20.50 8.80
CA THR A 52 -0.77 -19.71 10.02
C THR A 52 -0.80 -18.21 9.72
N LEU A 53 -1.41 -17.43 10.62
CA LEU A 53 -1.38 -15.96 10.54
C LEU A 53 0.05 -15.41 10.61
N ASN A 54 0.93 -16.08 11.34
CA ASN A 54 2.34 -15.68 11.44
C ASN A 54 3.04 -15.85 10.08
N ASP A 55 2.87 -17.00 9.42
CA ASP A 55 3.41 -17.25 8.08
C ASP A 55 2.88 -16.23 7.08
N GLN A 56 1.59 -15.89 7.19
CA GLN A 56 0.98 -14.88 6.33
C GLN A 56 1.61 -13.50 6.54
N ASN A 57 1.91 -13.13 7.78
CA ASN A 57 2.57 -11.87 8.11
C ASN A 57 4.02 -11.85 7.60
N ILE A 58 4.74 -12.98 7.67
CA ILE A 58 6.07 -13.12 7.07
C ILE A 58 5.98 -12.95 5.55
N ASP A 59 5.02 -13.58 4.88
CA ASP A 59 4.80 -13.41 3.43
C ASP A 59 4.52 -11.96 3.05
N PHE A 60 3.72 -11.22 3.85
CA PHE A 60 3.48 -9.79 3.61
C PHE A 60 4.71 -8.94 3.87
N ALA A 61 5.53 -9.27 4.85
CA ALA A 61 6.80 -8.59 5.10
C ALA A 61 7.77 -8.80 3.94
N ILE A 62 7.88 -10.03 3.42
CA ILE A 62 8.67 -10.35 2.23
C ILE A 62 8.13 -9.59 1.02
N LEU A 63 6.81 -9.57 0.81
CA LEU A 63 6.19 -8.84 -0.30
C LEU A 63 6.52 -7.34 -0.25
N ARG A 64 6.56 -6.71 0.94
CA ARG A 64 6.96 -5.29 1.08
C ARG A 64 8.39 -5.07 0.59
N GLU A 65 9.33 -5.88 1.06
CA GLU A 65 10.74 -5.74 0.67
C GLU A 65 10.97 -6.08 -0.81
N ALA A 66 10.25 -7.08 -1.33
CA ALA A 66 10.30 -7.44 -2.75
C ALA A 66 9.77 -6.31 -3.64
N LEU A 67 8.67 -5.66 -3.25
CA LEU A 67 8.14 -4.49 -3.94
C LEU A 67 9.10 -3.31 -3.87
N ARG A 68 9.71 -3.07 -2.71
CA ARG A 68 10.71 -2.01 -2.53
C ARG A 68 11.91 -2.20 -3.47
N ALA A 69 12.33 -3.45 -3.71
CA ALA A 69 13.38 -3.78 -4.68
C ALA A 69 12.91 -3.72 -6.15
N ALA A 70 11.60 -3.63 -6.42
CA ALA A 70 11.01 -3.66 -7.75
C ALA A 70 10.32 -2.32 -8.11
N PRO A 71 11.08 -1.26 -8.45
CA PRO A 71 10.52 0.06 -8.75
C PRO A 71 9.65 0.08 -10.02
N ILE A 72 9.64 -1.01 -10.81
CA ILE A 72 8.87 -1.12 -12.05
C ILE A 72 7.37 -0.84 -11.86
N TYR A 73 6.83 -1.15 -10.67
CA TYR A 73 5.42 -0.99 -10.33
C TYR A 73 5.06 0.45 -9.97
N PHE A 74 6.03 1.27 -9.53
CA PHE A 74 5.81 2.67 -9.21
C PHE A 74 6.33 3.60 -10.30
N LYS A 75 5.44 4.13 -11.12
CA LYS A 75 5.76 5.14 -12.14
C LYS A 75 5.63 6.54 -11.53
N GLN A 76 6.66 6.98 -10.80
CA GLN A 76 6.66 8.27 -10.08
C GLN A 76 6.34 9.46 -11.01
N ASN A 77 6.89 9.49 -12.23
CA ASN A 77 6.62 10.55 -13.22
C ASN A 77 5.14 10.65 -13.61
N GLN A 78 4.41 9.53 -13.57
CA GLN A 78 2.98 9.48 -13.88
C GLN A 78 2.11 9.59 -12.62
N LYS A 79 2.72 9.65 -11.44
CA LYS A 79 2.04 9.59 -10.14
C LYS A 79 1.09 8.38 -10.04
N LYS A 80 1.52 7.23 -10.57
CA LYS A 80 0.73 6.00 -10.62
C LYS A 80 1.49 4.82 -10.09
N ILE A 81 0.80 3.97 -9.34
CA ILE A 81 1.29 2.65 -8.95
C ILE A 81 0.43 1.59 -9.63
N PHE A 82 1.07 0.74 -10.41
CA PHE A 82 0.45 -0.35 -11.14
C PHE A 82 0.60 -1.64 -10.35
N ILE A 83 -0.52 -2.22 -9.95
CA ILE A 83 -0.61 -3.43 -9.14
C ILE A 83 -1.12 -4.54 -10.05
N PRO A 84 -0.31 -5.57 -10.34
CA PRO A 84 -0.78 -6.73 -11.11
C PRO A 84 -1.97 -7.41 -10.42
N ALA A 85 -3.02 -7.72 -11.18
CA ALA A 85 -4.26 -8.30 -10.65
C ALA A 85 -4.04 -9.65 -9.97
N ASP A 86 -3.00 -10.39 -10.36
CA ASP A 86 -2.61 -11.65 -9.75
C ASP A 86 -2.07 -11.51 -8.31
N PHE A 87 -1.67 -10.31 -7.86
CA PHE A 87 -1.32 -10.11 -6.44
C PHE A 87 -2.51 -10.35 -5.51
N LEU A 88 -3.73 -10.31 -6.03
CA LEU A 88 -4.94 -10.69 -5.28
C LEU A 88 -4.97 -12.19 -4.94
N GLN A 89 -4.15 -13.03 -5.59
CA GLN A 89 -3.97 -14.43 -5.19
C GLN A 89 -3.13 -14.55 -3.91
N ILE A 90 -2.24 -13.59 -3.65
CA ILE A 90 -1.43 -13.52 -2.44
C ILE A 90 -2.24 -12.91 -1.29
N THR A 91 -2.98 -11.83 -1.58
CA THR A 91 -3.90 -11.19 -0.63
C THR A 91 -5.21 -10.80 -1.31
N PRO A 92 -6.29 -11.57 -1.12
CA PRO A 92 -7.60 -11.26 -1.73
C PRO A 92 -8.19 -9.92 -1.28
N ASP A 93 -7.76 -9.40 -0.13
CA ASP A 93 -8.15 -8.09 0.37
C ASP A 93 -7.35 -6.98 -0.33
N ILE A 94 -8.03 -6.25 -1.22
CA ILE A 94 -7.50 -5.11 -1.96
C ILE A 94 -6.98 -4.01 -1.02
N LYS A 95 -7.65 -3.74 0.10
CA LYS A 95 -7.22 -2.68 1.04
C LYS A 95 -5.90 -3.06 1.69
N LYS A 96 -5.77 -4.33 2.08
CA LYS A 96 -4.53 -4.88 2.63
C LYS A 96 -3.40 -4.84 1.61
N LEU A 97 -3.68 -5.20 0.35
CA LEU A 97 -2.72 -5.12 -0.74
C LEU A 97 -2.21 -3.68 -0.95
N VAL A 98 -3.11 -2.71 -1.01
CA VAL A 98 -2.72 -1.31 -1.20
C VAL A 98 -1.94 -0.78 0.00
N ASN A 99 -2.27 -1.17 1.23
CA ASN A 99 -1.45 -0.83 2.40
C ASN A 99 -0.02 -1.38 2.29
N ILE A 100 0.14 -2.64 1.88
CA ILE A 100 1.46 -3.24 1.64
C ILE A 100 2.24 -2.44 0.59
N VAL A 101 1.58 -2.04 -0.50
CA VAL A 101 2.19 -1.25 -1.57
C VAL A 101 2.58 0.16 -1.10
N ILE A 102 1.75 0.79 -0.27
CA ILE A 102 2.05 2.10 0.34
C ILE A 102 3.28 1.99 1.26
N ASP A 103 3.34 0.95 2.10
CA ASP A 103 4.46 0.70 3.00
C ASP A 103 5.76 0.40 2.24
N ALA A 104 5.66 -0.30 1.10
CA ALA A 104 6.83 -0.66 0.30
C ALA A 104 7.48 0.54 -0.38
N PHE A 105 6.66 1.40 -1.02
CA PHE A 105 7.15 2.51 -1.85
C PHE A 105 7.21 3.86 -1.13
N GLU A 106 6.56 3.99 0.02
CA GLU A 106 6.44 5.25 0.79
C GLU A 106 6.15 6.49 -0.08
N PRO A 107 5.17 6.40 -1.01
CA PRO A 107 4.94 7.44 -1.99
C PRO A 107 4.58 8.79 -1.33
N LYS A 108 5.00 9.89 -1.97
CA LYS A 108 4.69 11.26 -1.54
C LYS A 108 3.83 11.99 -2.56
N GLY A 109 2.82 12.70 -2.07
CA GLY A 109 1.94 13.56 -2.87
C GLY A 109 0.62 12.88 -3.20
N LEU A 110 0.09 13.13 -4.40
CA LEU A 110 -1.15 12.53 -4.88
C LEU A 110 -0.81 11.42 -5.88
N ILE A 111 -1.14 10.17 -5.56
CA ILE A 111 -0.85 8.99 -6.37
C ILE A 111 -2.14 8.24 -6.69
N THR A 112 -2.27 7.69 -7.89
CA THR A 112 -3.38 6.82 -8.27
C THR A 112 -2.94 5.35 -8.30
N PHE A 113 -3.72 4.47 -7.70
CA PHE A 113 -3.52 3.02 -7.80
C PHE A 113 -4.31 2.45 -8.97
N VAL A 114 -3.64 1.66 -9.79
CA VAL A 114 -4.21 1.00 -10.97
C VAL A 114 -4.00 -0.50 -10.83
N LEU A 115 -5.07 -1.28 -10.87
CA LEU A 115 -5.02 -2.73 -10.98
C LEU A 115 -4.84 -3.10 -12.45
N THR A 116 -3.74 -3.77 -12.79
CA THR A 116 -3.41 -4.17 -14.16
C THR A 116 -3.77 -5.63 -14.36
N ALA A 117 -4.78 -5.91 -15.19
CA ALA A 117 -5.17 -7.26 -15.59
C ALA A 117 -4.92 -7.47 -17.10
N ARG A 118 -4.94 -8.72 -17.56
CA ARG A 118 -4.76 -9.06 -18.98
C ARG A 118 -5.82 -8.43 -19.90
N THR A 119 -7.02 -8.20 -19.36
CA THR A 119 -8.19 -7.74 -20.14
C THR A 119 -8.39 -6.24 -20.07
N LYS A 120 -8.15 -5.62 -18.91
CA LYS A 120 -8.36 -4.18 -18.70
C LYS A 120 -7.67 -3.70 -17.42
N ASP A 121 -7.21 -2.46 -17.45
CA ASP A 121 -6.77 -1.71 -16.27
C ASP A 121 -7.95 -1.08 -15.53
N GLU A 122 -7.93 -1.19 -14.20
CA GLU A 122 -8.97 -0.66 -13.33
C GLU A 122 -8.38 0.29 -12.29
N ILE A 123 -9.01 1.46 -12.08
CA ILE A 123 -8.57 2.36 -11.01
C ILE A 123 -9.09 1.84 -9.67
N LEU A 124 -8.16 1.60 -8.74
CA LEU A 124 -8.50 1.18 -7.39
C LEU A 124 -8.82 2.36 -6.48
N GLY A 125 -8.17 3.50 -6.68
CA GLY A 125 -8.37 4.70 -5.88
C GLY A 125 -7.14 5.59 -5.88
N SER A 126 -7.11 6.55 -4.96
CA SER A 126 -6.04 7.55 -4.89
C SER A 126 -5.47 7.65 -3.49
N LEU A 127 -4.17 7.88 -3.36
CA LEU A 127 -3.48 8.25 -2.13
C LEU A 127 -3.18 9.74 -2.15
N VAL A 128 -3.40 10.42 -1.03
CA VAL A 128 -2.83 11.74 -0.77
C VAL A 128 -1.98 11.71 0.49
N THR A 129 -0.73 12.16 0.38
CA THR A 129 0.16 12.34 1.54
C THR A 129 -0.02 13.72 2.12
N VAL A 130 -0.19 13.79 3.44
CA VAL A 130 -0.30 15.03 4.19
C VAL A 130 0.96 15.22 5.03
N ASN A 131 1.57 16.40 4.95
CA ASN A 131 2.62 16.78 5.89
C ASN A 131 1.96 17.25 7.18
N CYS A 132 1.87 16.35 8.16
CA CYS A 132 1.10 16.54 9.38
C CYS A 132 1.89 17.23 10.49
N LYS A 133 1.24 18.13 11.23
CA LYS A 133 1.67 18.56 12.56
C LYS A 133 0.95 17.73 13.63
N LYS A 134 1.66 17.29 14.66
CA LYS A 134 1.21 16.28 15.65
C LYS A 134 -0.13 16.57 16.32
N GLU A 135 -0.48 17.85 16.51
CA GLU A 135 -1.70 18.29 17.21
C GLU A 135 -2.77 18.89 16.28
N ASP A 136 -2.52 18.93 14.98
CA ASP A 136 -3.43 19.53 14.03
C ASP A 136 -4.56 18.56 13.64
N MET A 137 -5.70 19.10 13.22
CA MET A 137 -6.83 18.33 12.72
C MET A 137 -6.93 18.50 11.21
N LEU A 138 -7.06 17.40 10.49
CA LEU A 138 -7.23 17.41 9.04
C LEU A 138 -8.73 17.37 8.72
N TYR A 139 -9.20 18.34 7.96
CA TYR A 139 -10.57 18.42 7.50
C TYR A 139 -10.62 18.14 6.00
N PHE A 140 -11.37 17.11 5.63
CA PHE A 140 -11.62 16.74 4.25
C PHE A 140 -13.12 16.81 3.97
N GLU A 141 -13.51 17.50 2.92
CA GLU A 141 -14.86 17.42 2.37
C GLU A 141 -14.78 16.65 1.05
N LEU A 142 -15.54 15.56 0.93
CA LEU A 142 -15.69 14.81 -0.31
C LEU A 142 -17.17 14.72 -0.64
N GLU A 143 -17.57 15.26 -1.79
CA GLU A 143 -18.95 15.18 -2.29
C GLU A 143 -19.99 15.62 -1.25
N GLY A 144 -19.71 16.72 -0.54
CA GLY A 144 -20.56 17.29 0.51
C GLY A 144 -20.51 16.56 1.86
N LYS A 145 -19.69 15.50 2.00
CA LYS A 145 -19.47 14.81 3.27
C LYS A 145 -18.19 15.30 3.93
N ASN A 146 -18.30 15.72 5.18
CA ASN A 146 -17.18 16.19 5.98
C ASN A 146 -16.54 15.05 6.79
N PHE A 147 -15.22 14.96 6.72
CA PHE A 147 -14.39 14.00 7.45
C PHE A 147 -13.37 14.76 8.29
N LYS A 148 -13.22 14.32 9.54
CA LYS A 148 -12.21 14.85 10.46
C LYS A 148 -11.23 13.73 10.77
N ILE A 149 -9.96 13.95 10.47
CA ILE A 149 -8.91 12.93 10.60
C ILE A 149 -7.85 13.45 11.56
N LYS A 150 -7.48 12.61 12.54
CA LYS A 150 -6.33 12.85 13.40
C LYS A 150 -5.07 12.35 12.70
N PRO A 151 -3.96 13.12 12.70
CA PRO A 151 -2.66 12.65 12.27
C PRO A 151 -2.21 11.36 12.95
N GLY A 152 -1.32 10.64 12.30
CA GLY A 152 -0.68 9.41 12.80
C GLY A 152 -1.16 8.12 12.14
N ASN A 153 -2.19 8.15 11.28
CA ASN A 153 -2.75 6.95 10.66
C ASN A 153 -2.97 7.11 9.15
N LEU A 154 -3.04 5.96 8.46
CA LEU A 154 -3.63 5.84 7.14
C LEU A 154 -5.16 5.75 7.28
N THR A 155 -5.90 6.62 6.60
CA THR A 155 -7.37 6.66 6.67
C THR A 155 -7.97 6.54 5.28
N ILE A 156 -9.01 5.71 5.11
CA ILE A 156 -9.71 5.55 3.84
C ILE A 156 -11.04 6.33 3.90
N LEU A 157 -11.23 7.25 2.96
CA LEU A 157 -12.45 8.00 2.75
C LEU A 157 -13.18 7.47 1.51
N PRO A 158 -14.45 7.04 1.63
CA PRO A 158 -15.18 6.49 0.50
C PRO A 158 -15.46 7.58 -0.54
N CYS A 159 -15.13 7.31 -1.81
CA CYS A 159 -15.51 8.13 -2.95
C CYS A 159 -16.42 7.27 -3.86
N PRO A 160 -17.75 7.46 -3.79
CA PRO A 160 -18.71 6.61 -4.51
C PRO A 160 -18.82 6.92 -6.01
N LYS A 161 -18.21 8.02 -6.47
CA LYS A 161 -18.20 8.43 -7.88
C LYS A 161 -16.88 8.01 -8.52
N ASP A 162 -16.88 7.93 -9.86
CA ASP A 162 -15.65 7.69 -10.62
C ASP A 162 -14.60 8.77 -10.33
N HIS A 163 -15.06 10.00 -10.12
CA HIS A 163 -14.26 11.18 -9.78
C HIS A 163 -14.90 11.93 -8.60
N CYS A 164 -14.10 12.31 -7.60
CA CYS A 164 -14.55 13.13 -6.48
C CYS A 164 -13.77 14.43 -6.38
N HIS A 165 -14.50 15.50 -6.04
CA HIS A 165 -13.90 16.76 -5.62
C HIS A 165 -13.57 16.68 -4.13
N VAL A 166 -12.33 17.03 -3.79
CA VAL A 166 -11.80 17.01 -2.43
C VAL A 166 -11.47 18.43 -2.02
N ASN A 167 -12.06 18.89 -0.93
CA ASN A 167 -11.66 20.12 -0.27
C ASN A 167 -10.90 19.76 1.00
N PHE A 168 -9.63 20.15 1.07
CA PHE A 168 -8.77 19.95 2.22
C PHE A 168 -8.57 21.27 2.97
N LYS A 169 -8.66 21.21 4.30
CA LYS A 169 -8.34 22.32 5.21
C LYS A 169 -7.63 21.80 6.46
N SER A 170 -6.67 22.56 6.96
CA SER A 170 -6.04 22.33 8.26
C SER A 170 -5.41 23.61 8.82
N GLN A 171 -5.02 23.63 10.10
CA GLN A 171 -4.45 24.83 10.71
C GLN A 171 -2.94 24.97 10.45
N GLY A 172 -2.22 23.87 10.26
CA GLY A 172 -0.77 23.92 10.04
C GLY A 172 -0.17 22.76 9.25
N SER A 173 -0.92 21.68 9.05
CA SER A 173 -0.58 20.59 8.15
C SER A 173 -0.74 21.05 6.71
N THR A 174 -0.05 20.40 5.77
CA THR A 174 -0.10 20.84 4.38
C THR A 174 -0.18 19.68 3.39
N ILE A 175 -0.88 19.91 2.29
CA ILE A 175 -0.82 19.10 1.07
C ILE A 175 -0.21 20.00 -0.01
N PHE A 176 0.88 19.55 -0.62
CA PHE A 176 1.65 20.35 -1.58
C PHE A 176 2.03 21.75 -1.07
N GLY A 177 2.34 21.86 0.23
CA GLY A 177 2.71 23.11 0.88
C GLY A 177 1.54 24.07 1.18
N LYS A 178 0.29 23.67 0.94
CA LYS A 178 -0.90 24.47 1.23
C LYS A 178 -1.71 23.89 2.38
N THR A 179 -2.19 24.75 3.27
CA THR A 179 -3.09 24.42 4.39
C THR A 179 -4.56 24.33 3.96
N GLU A 180 -4.88 24.88 2.78
CA GLU A 180 -6.18 24.76 2.13
C GLU A 180 -5.97 24.45 0.65
N LEU A 181 -6.66 23.44 0.14
CA LEU A 181 -6.52 22.99 -1.25
C LEU A 181 -7.80 22.33 -1.74
N VAL A 182 -8.21 22.67 -2.96
CA VAL A 182 -9.25 21.92 -3.69
C VAL A 182 -8.59 21.17 -4.84
N PHE A 183 -8.90 19.89 -4.96
CA PHE A 183 -8.36 19.03 -6.02
C PHE A 183 -9.35 17.91 -6.37
N GLU A 184 -9.15 17.29 -7.52
CA GLU A 184 -9.95 16.18 -8.00
C GLU A 184 -9.14 14.89 -7.96
N ILE A 185 -9.80 13.78 -7.63
CA ILE A 185 -9.22 12.44 -7.62
C ILE A 185 -10.13 11.45 -8.31
N PRO A 186 -9.58 10.38 -8.91
CA PRO A 186 -10.38 9.21 -9.22
C PRO A 186 -10.70 8.42 -7.93
N GLY A 187 -11.96 8.02 -7.79
CA GLY A 187 -12.48 7.31 -6.63
C GLY A 187 -12.14 5.82 -6.62
N GLY A 188 -12.48 5.12 -7.70
CA GLY A 188 -12.27 3.68 -7.81
C GLY A 188 -12.93 2.86 -6.68
N LYS A 189 -12.47 1.63 -6.49
CA LYS A 189 -13.02 0.68 -5.49
C LYS A 189 -12.75 1.05 -4.03
N ILE A 190 -11.65 1.77 -3.75
CA ILE A 190 -11.16 2.06 -2.41
C ILE A 190 -11.53 3.49 -1.99
N GLY A 191 -11.56 4.43 -2.93
CA GLY A 191 -11.73 5.85 -2.66
C GLY A 191 -10.41 6.59 -2.46
N LEU A 192 -10.43 7.57 -1.54
CA LEU A 192 -9.25 8.35 -1.15
C LEU A 192 -8.60 7.72 0.06
N ILE A 193 -7.32 7.44 -0.03
CA ILE A 193 -6.45 7.07 1.09
C ILE A 193 -5.69 8.32 1.50
N VAL A 194 -5.83 8.73 2.75
CA VAL A 194 -5.10 9.84 3.34
C VAL A 194 -3.97 9.25 4.17
N ASP A 195 -2.73 9.48 3.72
CA ASP A 195 -1.54 9.20 4.53
C ASP A 195 -1.23 10.41 5.39
N GLY A 196 -1.75 10.37 6.62
CA GLY A 196 -1.49 11.37 7.65
C GLY A 196 -0.47 10.90 8.68
N ARG A 197 0.33 9.87 8.39
CA ARG A 197 1.39 9.39 9.30
C ARG A 197 2.41 10.49 9.53
N LEU A 198 2.94 10.57 10.75
CA LEU A 198 3.99 11.53 11.10
C LEU A 198 5.30 11.04 10.50
N SER A 199 5.90 11.86 9.63
CA SER A 199 7.25 11.67 9.08
C SER A 199 8.32 12.25 9.98
#